data_AF-A0A482WYW9-F1
#
_entry.id   AF-A0A482WYW9-F1
#
_cell.length_a   1.000
_cell.length_b   1.000
_cell.length_c   1.000
_cell.angle_alpha   90.00
_cell.angle_beta   90.00
_cell.angle_gamma   90.00
#
_symmetry.space_group_name_H-M   'P 1'
#
loop_
_entity.id
_entity.type
_entity.pdbx_description
1 polymer ?
#
loop_
_entity_poly.entity_id
_entity_poly.type
_entity_poly.pdbx_seq_one_letter_code
_entity_poly.pdbx_strand_id
1 'polypeptide(L)'
;MDTKRSLQCNRLIGDVILLYISKEDFDAILKESLEKIWSQVRRATTELSYFFGDWTDAELRRCSIISELITFQEGDLILGDGYGKRKNAHFIVEGQCSMIQDIEVEERGNSWKLITSNDNENTDDNKRRQHIYLQTNMFSKGACFGVGELMNFIWIPTK
;
A
#
# COMPACT_ATOMS: atom_id res chain seq x y z
N MET A 1 -2.04 -27.26 27.81
CA MET A 1 -3.18 -27.10 26.88
C MET A 1 -2.61 -27.07 25.47
N ASP A 2 -2.78 -28.18 24.77
CA ASP A 2 -2.23 -28.47 23.44
C ASP A 2 -2.65 -27.47 22.36
N THR A 3 -1.67 -26.96 21.64
CA THR A 3 -1.88 -26.15 20.43
C THR A 3 -2.13 -27.09 19.25
N LYS A 4 -3.38 -27.21 18.81
CA LYS A 4 -3.68 -27.83 17.50
C LYS A 4 -3.04 -26.97 16.41
N ARG A 5 -1.97 -27.49 15.78
CA ARG A 5 -1.37 -26.89 14.58
C ARG A 5 -2.35 -27.08 13.41
N SER A 6 -2.80 -25.98 12.80
CA SER A 6 -3.77 -26.00 11.69
C SER A 6 -3.14 -26.21 10.31
N LEU A 7 -1.81 -26.11 10.20
CA LEU A 7 -1.08 -26.27 8.95
C LEU A 7 0.23 -27.04 9.19
N GLN A 8 0.49 -28.07 8.37
CA GLN A 8 1.80 -28.71 8.29
C GLN A 8 2.66 -27.97 7.26
N CYS A 9 3.77 -27.39 7.69
CA CYS A 9 4.79 -26.86 6.79
C CYS A 9 5.60 -28.03 6.24
N ASN A 10 5.13 -28.62 5.14
CA ASN A 10 5.80 -29.74 4.50
C ASN A 10 6.77 -29.22 3.45
N ARG A 11 8.07 -29.41 3.72
CA ARG A 11 9.20 -29.31 2.76
C ARG A 11 9.59 -27.88 2.37
N LEU A 12 10.51 -27.29 3.13
CA LEU A 12 11.29 -26.13 2.72
C LEU A 12 12.37 -26.61 1.74
N ILE A 13 12.36 -26.09 0.50
CA ILE A 13 13.39 -26.39 -0.50
C ILE A 13 14.52 -25.37 -0.27
N GLY A 14 15.46 -25.66 0.63
CA GLY A 14 16.64 -24.83 0.91
C GLY A 14 17.01 -24.74 2.39
N ASP A 15 18.15 -24.12 2.67
CA ASP A 15 18.58 -23.81 4.04
C ASP A 15 17.67 -22.74 4.64
N VAL A 16 17.18 -22.97 5.85
CA VAL A 16 16.25 -22.05 6.54
C VAL A 16 16.76 -21.72 7.93
N ILE A 17 16.77 -20.43 8.23
CA ILE A 17 17.01 -19.92 9.58
C ILE A 17 15.65 -19.63 10.20
N LEU A 18 15.39 -20.25 11.35
CA LEU A 18 14.17 -20.04 12.11
C LEU A 18 14.51 -19.28 13.39
N LEU A 19 13.73 -18.25 13.68
CA LEU A 19 13.75 -17.58 14.98
C LEU A 19 12.78 -18.30 15.91
N TYR A 20 13.29 -18.80 17.03
CA TYR A 20 12.49 -19.44 18.07
C TYR A 20 12.27 -18.48 19.24
N ILE A 21 11.04 -18.41 19.72
CA ILE A 21 10.67 -17.72 20.97
C ILE A 21 9.82 -18.67 21.80
N SER A 22 10.10 -18.76 23.11
CA SER A 22 9.26 -19.54 24.01
C SER A 22 7.91 -18.85 24.19
N LYS A 23 6.90 -19.60 24.66
CA LYS A 23 5.59 -19.00 24.92
C LYS A 23 5.70 -17.98 26.06
N GLU A 24 6.50 -18.30 27.07
CA GLU A 24 6.73 -17.48 28.24
C GLU A 24 7.38 -16.15 27.86
N ASP A 25 8.42 -16.17 27.02
CA ASP A 25 9.09 -14.96 26.52
C ASP A 25 8.18 -14.16 25.59
N PHE A 26 7.40 -14.84 24.75
CA PHE A 26 6.41 -14.17 23.90
C PHE A 26 5.36 -13.43 24.75
N ASP A 27 4.80 -14.12 25.75
CA ASP A 27 3.79 -13.56 26.66
C ASP A 27 4.36 -12.41 27.49
N ALA A 28 5.64 -12.48 27.89
CA ALA A 28 6.31 -11.45 28.68
C ALA A 28 6.77 -10.23 27.87
N ILE A 29 7.12 -10.40 26.58
CA ILE A 29 7.80 -9.34 25.80
C ILE A 29 6.92 -8.78 24.68
N LEU A 30 6.24 -9.66 23.93
CA LEU A 30 5.60 -9.27 22.66
C LEU A 30 4.08 -9.17 22.73
N LYS A 31 3.45 -10.00 23.55
CA LYS A 31 1.98 -10.15 23.56
C LYS A 31 1.26 -8.83 23.76
N GLU A 32 1.61 -8.07 24.79
CA GLU A 32 0.94 -6.79 25.09
C GLU A 32 1.08 -5.78 23.95
N SER A 33 2.28 -5.68 23.37
CA SER A 33 2.57 -4.78 22.24
C SER A 33 1.76 -5.18 20.99
N LEU A 34 1.70 -6.47 20.68
CA LEU A 34 0.92 -6.99 19.55
C LEU A 34 -0.58 -6.81 19.76
N GLU A 35 -1.09 -7.09 20.96
CA GLU A 35 -2.51 -6.87 21.30
C GLU A 35 -2.88 -5.39 21.15
N LYS A 36 -1.99 -4.48 21.55
CA LYS A 36 -2.18 -3.05 21.36
C LYS A 36 -2.22 -2.68 19.87
N ILE A 37 -1.27 -3.14 19.07
CA ILE A 37 -1.26 -2.89 17.61
C ILE A 37 -2.53 -3.44 16.96
N TRP A 38 -2.89 -4.69 17.24
CA TRP A 38 -4.11 -5.31 16.71
C TRP A 38 -5.37 -4.58 17.13
N SER A 39 -5.43 -4.06 18.36
CA SER A 39 -6.55 -3.24 18.84
C SER A 39 -6.69 -1.94 18.06
N GLN A 40 -5.56 -1.29 17.73
CA GLN A 40 -5.55 -0.05 16.95
C GLN A 40 -5.96 -0.30 15.51
N VAL A 41 -5.42 -1.34 14.87
CA VAL A 41 -5.83 -1.76 13.52
C VAL A 41 -7.32 -2.07 13.50
N ARG A 42 -7.82 -2.87 14.46
CA ARG A 42 -9.25 -3.20 14.55
C ARG A 42 -10.11 -1.95 14.65
N ARG A 43 -9.74 -0.99 15.50
CA ARG A 43 -10.46 0.28 15.65
C ARG A 43 -10.51 1.05 14.33
N ALA A 44 -9.36 1.18 13.65
CA ALA A 44 -9.29 1.83 12.34
C ALA A 44 -10.17 1.12 11.29
N THR A 45 -10.15 -0.21 11.25
CA THR A 45 -11.01 -1.01 10.36
C THR A 45 -12.50 -0.77 10.65
N THR A 46 -12.91 -0.69 11.92
CA THR A 46 -14.31 -0.43 12.29
C THR A 46 -14.78 0.98 11.95
N GLU A 47 -13.89 1.97 11.93
CA GLU A 47 -14.22 3.32 11.47
C GLU A 47 -14.46 3.38 9.95
N LEU A 48 -13.89 2.44 9.20
CA LEU A 48 -14.06 2.27 7.76
C LEU A 48 -15.27 1.39 7.44
N SER A 49 -16.42 1.70 8.04
CA SER A 49 -17.64 0.90 7.96
C SER A 49 -18.16 0.68 6.53
N TYR A 50 -17.86 1.60 5.61
CA TYR A 50 -18.17 1.44 4.19
C TYR A 50 -17.57 0.16 3.58
N PHE A 51 -16.37 -0.22 3.98
CA PHE A 51 -15.68 -1.40 3.46
C PHE A 51 -15.87 -2.65 4.34
N PHE A 52 -15.90 -2.46 5.65
CA PHE A 52 -15.79 -3.55 6.62
C PHE A 52 -16.99 -3.66 7.57
N GLY A 53 -18.08 -2.94 7.32
CA GLY A 53 -19.24 -2.88 8.21
C GLY A 53 -19.93 -4.23 8.43
N ASP A 54 -19.93 -5.09 7.41
CA ASP A 54 -20.57 -6.41 7.46
C ASP A 54 -19.64 -7.53 7.95
N TRP A 55 -18.41 -7.20 8.34
CA TRP A 55 -17.44 -8.19 8.77
C TRP A 55 -17.73 -8.71 10.17
N THR A 56 -17.62 -10.02 10.33
CA THR A 56 -17.69 -10.68 11.62
C THR A 56 -16.46 -10.38 12.48
N ASP A 57 -16.57 -10.58 13.79
CA ASP A 57 -15.44 -10.47 14.72
C ASP A 57 -14.24 -11.35 14.34
N ALA A 58 -14.51 -12.52 13.75
CA ALA A 58 -13.46 -13.42 13.29
C ALA A 58 -12.71 -12.87 12.07
N GLU A 59 -13.39 -12.18 11.16
CA GLU A 59 -12.79 -11.52 10.01
C GLU A 59 -12.01 -10.28 10.42
N LEU A 60 -12.59 -9.44 11.28
CA LEU A 60 -11.90 -8.30 11.88
C LEU A 60 -10.62 -8.74 12.59
N ARG A 61 -10.68 -9.81 13.40
CA ARG A 61 -9.51 -10.36 14.08
C ARG A 61 -8.43 -10.83 13.10
N ARG A 62 -8.80 -11.54 12.03
CA ARG A 62 -7.84 -11.98 11.01
C ARG A 62 -7.18 -10.79 10.31
N CYS A 63 -7.98 -9.77 9.97
CA CYS A 63 -7.49 -8.53 9.38
C CYS A 63 -6.50 -7.80 10.29
N SER A 64 -6.81 -7.68 11.58
CA SER A 64 -5.92 -7.03 12.55
C SER A 64 -4.55 -7.70 12.66
N ILE A 65 -4.47 -9.01 12.40
CA ILE A 65 -3.21 -9.77 12.45
C ILE A 65 -2.34 -9.54 11.20
N ILE A 66 -2.96 -9.37 10.02
CA ILE A 66 -2.25 -9.28 8.73
C ILE A 66 -2.03 -7.85 8.25
N SER A 67 -2.74 -6.89 8.82
CA SER A 67 -2.72 -5.48 8.44
C SER A 67 -1.82 -4.66 9.37
N GLU A 68 -1.37 -3.51 8.88
CA GLU A 68 -0.46 -2.60 9.57
C GLU A 68 -1.00 -1.18 9.47
N LEU A 69 -0.85 -0.39 10.54
CA LEU A 69 -1.09 1.05 10.52
C LEU A 69 0.25 1.76 10.28
N ILE A 70 0.30 2.55 9.22
CA ILE A 70 1.49 3.31 8.82
C ILE A 70 1.14 4.79 8.82
N THR A 71 2.01 5.60 9.41
CA THR A 71 1.89 7.07 9.41
C THR A 71 2.96 7.65 8.49
N PHE A 72 2.55 8.61 7.68
CA PHE A 72 3.42 9.32 6.74
C PHE A 72 3.45 10.81 7.09
N GLN A 73 4.56 11.48 6.81
CA GLN A 73 4.69 12.93 6.89
C GLN A 73 4.29 13.59 5.57
N GLU A 74 4.00 14.89 5.62
CA GLU A 74 3.72 15.68 4.41
C GLU A 74 4.90 15.60 3.43
N GLY A 75 4.61 15.23 2.18
CA GLY A 75 5.62 15.07 1.13
C GLY A 75 6.29 13.69 1.06
N ASP A 76 5.99 12.76 1.98
CA ASP A 76 6.50 11.39 1.86
C ASP A 76 5.96 10.69 0.61
N LEU A 77 6.70 9.75 0.05
CA LEU A 77 6.18 8.88 -1.00
C LEU A 77 5.48 7.68 -0.35
N ILE A 78 4.18 7.48 -0.61
CA ILE A 78 3.47 6.28 -0.13
C ILE A 78 3.69 5.11 -1.10
N LEU A 79 3.57 5.39 -2.40
CA LEU A 79 3.59 4.39 -3.47
C LEU A 79 3.97 5.06 -4.81
N GLY A 80 4.90 4.49 -5.56
CA GLY A 80 5.35 5.04 -6.85
C GLY A 80 6.80 4.65 -7.17
N ASP A 81 7.24 4.63 -8.42
CA ASP A 81 8.66 4.49 -8.83
C ASP A 81 9.46 3.33 -8.16
N GLY A 82 8.81 2.18 -7.97
CA GLY A 82 9.39 1.01 -7.31
C GLY A 82 9.30 1.02 -5.78
N TYR A 83 8.83 2.12 -5.20
CA TYR A 83 8.61 2.32 -3.77
C TYR A 83 7.21 1.87 -3.31
N GLY A 84 7.14 1.42 -2.05
CA GLY A 84 5.91 1.02 -1.38
C GLY A 84 5.44 -0.41 -1.64
N LYS A 85 4.44 -0.86 -0.88
CA LYS A 85 3.85 -2.21 -0.97
C LYS A 85 2.78 -2.26 -2.07
N ARG A 86 3.21 -2.45 -3.32
CA ARG A 86 2.33 -2.48 -4.53
C ARG A 86 1.28 -3.59 -4.55
N LYS A 87 1.47 -4.66 -3.76
CA LYS A 87 0.52 -5.78 -3.69
C LYS A 87 -0.50 -5.63 -2.56
N ASN A 88 -0.46 -4.52 -1.84
CA ASN A 88 -1.32 -4.28 -0.70
C ASN A 88 -2.36 -3.21 -1.07
N ALA A 89 -3.58 -3.42 -0.59
CA ALA A 89 -4.58 -2.37 -0.55
C ALA A 89 -4.25 -1.42 0.61
N HIS A 90 -4.38 -0.11 0.34
CA HIS A 90 -4.16 0.96 1.31
C HIS A 90 -5.48 1.64 1.61
N PHE A 91 -5.76 1.88 2.88
CA PHE A 91 -6.98 2.55 3.34
C PHE A 91 -6.61 3.78 4.15
N ILE A 92 -7.20 4.92 3.82
CA ILE A 92 -6.92 6.18 4.52
C ILE A 92 -7.79 6.24 5.76
N VAL A 93 -7.16 6.08 6.92
CA VAL A 93 -7.82 6.15 8.24
C VAL A 93 -7.92 7.60 8.71
N GLU A 94 -6.91 8.42 8.40
CA GLU A 94 -6.80 9.83 8.80
C GLU A 94 -5.92 10.59 7.78
N GLY A 95 -6.14 11.90 7.67
CA GLY A 95 -5.42 12.78 6.73
C GLY A 95 -5.90 12.66 5.27
N GLN A 96 -5.09 13.19 4.37
CA GLN A 96 -5.31 13.15 2.93
C GLN A 96 -4.02 12.78 2.19
N CYS A 97 -4.16 12.22 0.99
CA CYS A 97 -3.06 12.02 0.05
C CYS A 97 -3.49 12.33 -1.38
N SER A 98 -2.54 12.75 -2.19
CA SER A 98 -2.72 13.07 -3.59
C SER A 98 -2.04 12.04 -4.48
N MET A 99 -2.71 11.74 -5.58
CA MET A 99 -2.18 10.92 -6.66
C MET A 99 -1.63 11.85 -7.73
N ILE A 100 -0.35 11.68 -8.04
CA ILE A 100 0.41 12.39 -9.04
C ILE A 100 0.70 11.43 -10.19
N GLN A 101 0.37 11.86 -11.40
CA GLN A 101 0.73 11.17 -12.63
C GLN A 101 1.91 11.88 -13.27
N ASP A 102 2.94 11.11 -13.64
CA ASP A 102 3.99 11.57 -14.55
C ASP A 102 3.53 11.34 -15.99
N ILE A 103 3.46 12.41 -16.79
CA ILE A 103 3.16 12.34 -18.22
C ILE A 103 4.34 12.91 -19.03
N GLU A 104 4.66 12.25 -20.13
CA GLU A 104 5.70 12.70 -21.06
C GLU A 104 5.03 13.38 -22.28
N VAL A 105 5.50 14.58 -22.63
CA VAL A 105 5.03 15.33 -23.80
C VAL A 105 6.18 15.59 -24.77
N GLU A 106 5.87 15.51 -26.06
CA GLU A 106 6.78 15.80 -27.17
C GLU A 106 6.37 17.11 -27.87
N GLU A 107 7.35 17.97 -28.14
CA GLU A 107 7.16 19.18 -28.94
C GLU A 107 7.00 18.82 -30.44
N ARG A 108 5.90 19.26 -31.06
CA ARG A 108 5.63 19.11 -32.49
C ARG A 108 5.33 20.46 -33.13
N GLY A 109 6.38 21.20 -33.48
CA GLY A 109 6.27 22.53 -34.07
C GLY A 109 5.70 23.52 -33.04
N ASN A 110 4.48 24.01 -33.25
CA ASN A 110 3.81 24.95 -32.34
C ASN A 110 2.85 24.28 -31.33
N SER A 111 2.83 22.94 -31.24
CA SER A 111 1.95 22.22 -30.32
C SER A 111 2.69 21.14 -29.53
N TRP A 112 2.06 20.68 -28.45
CA TRP A 112 2.55 19.60 -27.61
C TRP A 112 1.68 18.36 -27.82
N LYS A 113 2.31 17.19 -27.98
CA LYS A 113 1.61 15.91 -28.06
C LYS A 113 1.96 15.06 -26.82
N LEU A 114 0.94 14.53 -26.16
CA LEU A 114 1.12 13.51 -25.12
C LEU A 114 1.71 12.24 -25.75
N ILE A 115 2.79 11.72 -25.16
CA ILE A 115 3.37 10.43 -25.53
C ILE A 115 2.67 9.35 -24.72
N THR A 116 2.09 8.38 -25.41
CA THR A 116 1.51 7.18 -24.78
C THR A 116 2.42 5.98 -25.01
N SER A 117 2.28 4.93 -24.21
CA SER A 117 3.09 3.70 -24.34
C SER A 117 3.02 3.02 -25.72
N ASN A 118 2.01 3.36 -26.52
CA ASN A 118 1.83 2.88 -27.89
C ASN A 118 2.53 3.75 -28.96
N ASP A 119 3.05 4.93 -28.61
CA ASP A 119 3.71 5.84 -29.56
C ASP A 119 5.18 5.49 -29.82
N ASN A 120 5.66 4.35 -29.32
CA ASN A 120 7.07 3.90 -29.40
C ASN A 120 7.59 3.57 -30.82
N GLU A 121 6.79 3.75 -31.87
CA GLU A 121 7.16 3.25 -33.20
C GLU A 121 7.94 4.21 -34.12
N ASN A 122 8.19 5.48 -33.79
CA ASN A 122 9.10 6.31 -34.59
C ASN A 122 9.70 7.47 -33.77
N THR A 123 10.84 7.23 -33.11
CA THR A 123 11.57 8.24 -32.36
C THR A 123 12.45 9.09 -33.29
N ASP A 124 12.03 10.33 -33.53
CA ASP A 124 12.92 11.39 -34.02
C ASP A 124 13.74 11.91 -32.82
N ASP A 125 15.03 11.58 -32.76
CA ASP A 125 15.92 11.97 -31.64
C ASP A 125 16.07 13.50 -31.45
N ASN A 126 15.59 14.31 -32.41
CA ASN A 126 15.70 15.77 -32.40
C ASN A 126 14.53 16.52 -31.73
N LYS A 127 13.50 15.83 -31.24
CA LYS A 127 12.33 16.49 -30.62
C LYS A 127 12.49 16.64 -29.12
N ARG A 128 12.18 17.83 -28.61
CA ARG A 128 12.23 18.13 -27.17
C ARG A 128 11.13 17.37 -26.44
N ARG A 129 11.51 16.61 -25.42
CA ARG A 129 10.59 15.93 -24.51
C ARG A 129 10.59 16.58 -23.14
N GLN A 130 9.46 16.55 -22.47
CA GLN A 130 9.30 17.10 -21.13
C GLN A 130 8.39 16.21 -20.29
N HIS A 131 8.79 16.00 -19.04
CA HIS A 131 7.94 15.40 -18.01
C HIS A 131 7.08 16.47 -17.34
N ILE A 132 5.80 16.17 -17.16
CA ILE A 132 4.84 17.02 -16.44
C ILE A 132 4.20 16.16 -15.36
N TYR A 133 4.29 16.61 -14.11
CA TYR A 133 3.67 15.96 -12.97
C TYR A 133 2.30 16.59 -12.71
N LEU A 134 1.24 15.80 -12.83
CA LEU A 134 -0.14 16.24 -12.67
C LEU A 134 -0.77 15.59 -11.45
N GLN A 135 -1.30 16.39 -10.52
CA GLN A 135 -2.18 15.87 -9.49
C GLN A 135 -3.52 15.46 -10.13
N THR A 136 -3.79 14.16 -10.17
CA THR A 136 -5.00 13.61 -10.81
C THR A 136 -6.14 13.42 -9.83
N ASN A 137 -5.82 13.05 -8.58
CA ASN A 137 -6.82 12.80 -7.55
C ASN A 137 -6.30 13.19 -6.17
N MET A 138 -7.22 13.46 -5.26
CA MET A 138 -6.96 13.66 -3.83
C MET A 138 -7.92 12.77 -3.04
N PHE A 139 -7.35 11.97 -2.16
CA PHE A 139 -8.04 10.97 -1.36
C PHE A 139 -7.96 11.39 0.11
N SER A 140 -9.04 11.18 0.83
CA SER A 140 -9.16 11.54 2.24
C SER A 140 -9.63 10.33 3.06
N LYS A 141 -9.78 10.51 4.37
CA LYS A 141 -10.35 9.51 5.28
C LYS A 141 -11.56 8.79 4.67
N GLY A 142 -11.52 7.46 4.67
CA GLY A 142 -12.57 6.62 4.10
C GLY A 142 -12.35 6.23 2.64
N ALA A 143 -11.29 6.71 1.99
CA ALA A 143 -10.91 6.27 0.66
C ALA A 143 -9.85 5.14 0.69
N CYS A 144 -9.68 4.45 -0.44
CA CYS A 144 -8.69 3.40 -0.60
C CYS A 144 -8.03 3.47 -1.99
N PHE A 145 -6.81 2.92 -2.07
CA PHE A 145 -6.07 2.76 -3.32
C PHE A 145 -5.26 1.45 -3.30
N GLY A 146 -4.76 1.03 -4.45
CA GLY A 146 -4.01 -0.22 -4.61
C GLY A 146 -4.85 -1.51 -4.58
N VAL A 147 -6.14 -1.40 -4.91
CA VAL A 147 -7.10 -2.53 -4.96
C VAL A 147 -7.16 -3.25 -6.32
N GLY A 148 -6.19 -3.00 -7.21
CA GLY A 148 -6.11 -3.61 -8.54
C GLY A 148 -6.00 -2.64 -9.72
N GLU A 149 -5.85 -1.34 -9.44
CA GLU A 149 -5.56 -0.33 -10.46
C GLU A 149 -4.14 -0.48 -11.05
N LEU A 150 -3.97 -0.05 -12.31
CA LEU A 150 -2.65 0.00 -12.96
C LEU A 150 -1.78 1.06 -12.26
N MET A 151 -0.82 0.62 -11.44
CA MET A 151 0.01 1.48 -10.57
C MET A 151 1.15 2.20 -11.28
N ASN A 152 0.85 2.97 -12.34
CA ASN A 152 1.81 3.87 -12.99
C ASN A 152 1.78 5.28 -12.37
N PHE A 153 1.35 5.40 -11.12
CA PHE A 153 1.09 6.67 -10.45
C PHE A 153 1.87 6.78 -9.13
N ILE A 154 2.23 8.00 -8.78
CA ILE A 154 2.97 8.40 -7.57
C ILE A 154 1.95 8.91 -6.55
N TRP A 155 2.04 8.48 -5.29
CA TRP A 155 1.08 8.82 -4.24
C TRP A 155 1.77 9.52 -3.07
N ILE A 156 1.32 10.72 -2.71
CA ILE A 156 1.99 11.63 -1.77
C ILE A 156 0.97 12.15 -0.74
N PRO A 157 1.20 12.09 0.59
CA PRO A 157 0.33 12.69 1.59
C PRO A 157 0.23 14.21 1.42
N THR A 158 -0.99 14.73 1.56
CA THR A 158 -1.30 16.15 1.42
C THR A 158 -2.16 16.61 2.59
N LYS A 159 -1.53 16.79 3.74
CA LYS A 159 -2.09 17.23 5.03
C LYS A 159 -3.08 16.28 5.72
#